data_AF-A0A2E8R2V0-F1
#
_entry.id   AF-A0A2E8R2V0-F1
#
_cell.length_a   1.000
_cell.length_b   1.000
_cell.length_c   1.000
_cell.angle_alpha   90.00
_cell.angle_beta   90.00
_cell.angle_gamma   90.00
#
_symmetry.space_group_name_H-M   'P 1'
#
loop_
_entity.id
_entity.type
_entity.pdbx_description
1 polymer ?
#
loop_
_entity_poly.entity_id
_entity_poly.type
_entity_poly.pdbx_seq_one_letter_code
_entity_poly.pdbx_strand_id
1 'polypeptide(L)'
;MKKKKAKYRHIEINKKKYYFYSIIWHDILGDSGHASEKEFKAMKPAQMTTNAYVFSKDKKELKTFSSFDEETFSDRNVFPIGCIIKMEKILL
;
A
#
# COMPACT_ATOMS: atom_id res chain seq x y z
N MET A 1 -32.66 -17.19 3.81
CA MET A 1 -32.00 -16.11 3.04
C MET A 1 -30.54 -16.47 2.78
N LYS A 2 -30.12 -16.64 1.52
CA LYS A 2 -28.69 -16.84 1.18
C LYS A 2 -27.92 -15.55 1.54
N LYS A 3 -26.96 -15.63 2.47
CA LYS A 3 -26.08 -14.49 2.79
C LYS A 3 -25.36 -14.07 1.49
N LYS A 4 -25.48 -12.79 1.10
CA LYS A 4 -24.71 -12.23 -0.02
C LYS A 4 -23.22 -12.42 0.29
N LYS A 5 -22.50 -13.16 -0.55
CA LYS A 5 -21.03 -13.28 -0.41
C LYS A 5 -20.43 -11.88 -0.47
N ALA A 6 -19.46 -11.60 0.40
CA ALA A 6 -18.75 -10.33 0.36
C ALA A 6 -18.04 -10.19 -0.99
N LYS A 7 -18.17 -9.02 -1.64
CA LYS A 7 -17.59 -8.75 -2.97
C LYS A 7 -16.07 -8.56 -2.91
N TYR A 8 -15.56 -8.03 -1.80
CA TYR A 8 -14.18 -7.60 -1.66
C TYR A 8 -13.50 -8.27 -0.47
N ARG A 9 -12.23 -8.63 -0.65
CA ARG A 9 -11.38 -9.18 0.41
C ARG A 9 -11.21 -8.15 1.53
N HIS A 10 -11.50 -8.58 2.74
CA HIS A 10 -11.37 -7.78 3.95
C HIS A 10 -11.07 -8.66 5.15
N ILE A 11 -10.53 -8.04 6.20
CA ILE A 11 -10.41 -8.60 7.54
C ILE A 11 -11.22 -7.72 8.51
N GLU A 12 -11.69 -8.31 9.60
CA GLU A 12 -12.34 -7.57 10.69
C GLU A 12 -11.48 -7.65 11.93
N ILE A 13 -11.01 -6.49 12.42
CA ILE A 13 -10.21 -6.38 13.64
C ILE A 13 -10.93 -5.38 14.54
N ASN A 14 -11.23 -5.75 15.79
CA ASN A 14 -11.99 -4.92 16.72
C ASN A 14 -13.31 -4.38 16.14
N LYS A 15 -14.08 -5.23 15.46
CA LYS A 15 -15.35 -4.90 14.79
C LYS A 15 -15.24 -3.86 13.68
N LYS A 16 -14.03 -3.53 13.22
CA LYS A 16 -13.77 -2.63 12.10
C LYS A 16 -13.24 -3.42 10.91
N LYS A 17 -13.82 -3.16 9.74
CA LYS A 17 -13.43 -3.82 8.48
C LYS A 17 -12.30 -3.07 7.79
N TYR A 18 -11.28 -3.80 7.41
CA TYR A 18 -10.15 -3.30 6.63
C TYR A 18 -10.11 -4.06 5.31
N TYR A 19 -10.14 -3.31 4.20
CA TYR A 19 -10.16 -3.89 2.86
C TYR A 19 -8.76 -4.08 2.33
N PHE A 20 -8.58 -5.17 1.57
CA PHE A 20 -7.31 -5.50 0.92
C PHE A 20 -7.20 -4.79 -0.43
N TYR A 21 -6.05 -4.19 -0.70
CA TYR A 21 -5.77 -3.44 -1.92
C TYR A 21 -4.46 -3.92 -2.55
N SER A 22 -4.40 -3.84 -3.88
CA SER A 22 -3.14 -3.71 -4.63
C SER A 22 -2.85 -2.22 -4.80
N ILE A 23 -1.64 -1.81 -4.43
CA ILE A 23 -1.21 -0.41 -4.37
C ILE A 23 0.05 -0.29 -5.21
N ILE A 24 -0.02 0.48 -6.30
CA ILE A 24 1.12 0.79 -7.16
C ILE A 24 1.66 2.16 -6.73
N TRP A 25 2.96 2.24 -6.48
CA TRP A 25 3.61 3.44 -5.98
C TRP A 25 5.06 3.57 -6.45
N HIS A 26 5.63 4.78 -6.34
CA HIS A 26 7.03 5.06 -6.63
C HIS A 26 7.88 5.00 -5.36
N ASP A 27 8.89 4.12 -5.36
CA ASP A 27 9.82 3.97 -4.25
C ASP A 27 10.90 5.04 -4.27
N ILE A 28 10.97 5.78 -3.17
CA ILE A 28 11.87 6.92 -3.03
C ILE A 28 13.28 6.38 -2.89
N LEU A 29 14.15 6.77 -3.81
CA LEU A 29 15.54 6.34 -3.83
C LEU A 29 16.49 7.49 -3.54
N GLY A 30 17.64 7.15 -2.98
CA GLY A 30 18.81 8.01 -2.89
C GLY A 30 20.04 7.22 -3.30
N ASP A 31 21.04 7.93 -3.81
CA ASP A 31 22.34 7.39 -4.15
C ASP A 31 23.41 8.29 -3.51
N SER A 32 24.38 7.69 -2.82
CA SER A 32 25.47 8.40 -2.15
C SER A 32 26.78 8.36 -2.95
N GLY A 33 26.77 7.80 -4.16
CA GLY A 33 27.92 7.78 -5.07
C GLY A 33 28.14 9.10 -5.81
N HIS A 34 29.30 9.21 -6.47
CA HIS A 34 29.54 10.26 -7.46
C HIS A 34 28.88 9.85 -8.78
N ALA A 35 28.05 10.73 -9.34
CA ALA A 35 27.36 10.50 -10.60
C ALA A 35 27.62 11.65 -11.58
N SER A 36 27.76 11.32 -12.85
CA SER A 36 27.68 12.27 -13.95
C SER A 36 26.26 12.79 -14.14
N GLU A 37 26.09 13.92 -14.81
CA GLU A 37 24.77 14.49 -15.13
C GLU A 37 23.89 13.49 -15.90
N LYS A 38 24.50 12.67 -16.78
CA LYS A 38 23.79 11.64 -17.55
C LYS A 38 23.21 10.56 -16.65
N GLU A 39 23.98 10.09 -15.68
CA GLU A 39 23.55 9.08 -14.71
C GLU A 39 22.43 9.63 -13.83
N PHE A 40 22.58 10.88 -13.34
CA PHE A 40 21.56 11.50 -12.51
C PHE A 40 20.24 11.77 -13.27
N LYS A 41 20.30 12.16 -14.54
CA LYS A 41 19.10 12.28 -15.41
C LYS A 41 18.40 10.95 -15.67
N ALA A 42 19.14 9.85 -15.65
CA ALA A 42 18.58 8.51 -15.82
C ALA A 42 18.00 7.94 -14.51
N MET A 43 18.38 8.51 -13.36
CA MET A 43 17.92 8.09 -12.04
C MET A 43 16.41 8.33 -11.91
N LYS A 44 15.66 7.26 -11.62
CA LYS A 44 14.20 7.30 -11.47
C LYS A 44 13.75 6.39 -10.33
N PRO A 45 12.70 6.75 -9.58
CA PRO A 45 12.04 5.86 -8.63
C PRO A 45 11.62 4.54 -9.28
N ALA A 46 11.85 3.44 -8.56
CA ALA A 46 11.30 2.15 -8.95
C ALA A 46 9.77 2.17 -8.78
N GLN A 47 9.04 1.50 -9.66
CA GLN A 47 7.61 1.28 -9.48
C GLN A 47 7.40 -0.01 -8.70
N MET A 48 6.81 0.10 -7.51
CA MET A 48 6.54 -1.01 -6.61
C MET A 48 5.05 -1.32 -6.54
N THR A 49 4.73 -2.57 -6.23
CA THR A 49 3.36 -3.02 -5.97
C THR A 49 3.29 -3.63 -4.57
N THR A 50 2.47 -3.06 -3.71
CA THR A 50 2.21 -3.55 -2.35
C THR A 50 0.78 -4.08 -2.27
N ASN A 51 0.63 -5.31 -1.77
CA ASN A 51 -0.67 -5.91 -1.50
C ASN A 51 -0.92 -5.93 0.02
N ALA A 52 -1.80 -5.07 0.51
CA ALA A 52 -1.98 -4.86 1.95
C ALA A 52 -3.39 -4.43 2.31
N TYR A 53 -3.74 -4.55 3.59
CA TYR A 53 -4.94 -3.94 4.14
C TYR A 53 -4.71 -2.45 4.39
N VAL A 54 -5.69 -1.61 4.07
CA VAL A 54 -5.61 -0.16 4.32
C VAL A 54 -6.17 0.16 5.70
N PHE A 55 -5.34 0.67 6.60
CA PHE A 55 -5.72 1.12 7.95
C PHE A 55 -6.43 2.48 7.94
N SER A 56 -5.81 3.45 7.25
CA SER A 56 -6.31 4.81 7.08
C SER A 56 -5.72 5.45 5.83
N LYS A 57 -6.45 6.39 5.25
CA LYS A 57 -5.97 7.22 4.14
C LYS A 57 -6.47 8.64 4.31
N ASP A 58 -5.58 9.61 4.24
CA ASP A 58 -5.93 11.03 4.15
C ASP A 58 -5.26 11.69 2.92
N LYS A 59 -5.18 13.02 2.91
CA LYS A 59 -4.58 13.78 1.78
C LYS A 59 -3.05 13.74 1.77
N LYS A 60 -2.42 13.38 2.87
CA LYS A 60 -0.97 13.38 3.09
C LYS A 60 -0.39 11.98 3.07
N GLU A 61 -1.05 11.04 3.74
CA GLU A 61 -0.52 9.70 3.97
C GLU A 61 -1.55 8.57 3.77
N LEU A 62 -1.04 7.41 3.35
CA LEU A 62 -1.72 6.14 3.30
C LEU A 62 -1.04 5.17 4.28
N LYS A 63 -1.79 4.67 5.26
CA LYS A 63 -1.30 3.67 6.22
C LYS A 63 -1.83 2.29 5.86
N THR A 64 -0.95 1.32 5.76
CA THR A 64 -1.30 -0.07 5.46
C THR A 64 -0.70 -1.02 6.47
N PHE A 65 -1.19 -2.26 6.46
CA PHE A 65 -0.68 -3.35 7.28
C PHE A 65 -0.91 -4.69 6.59
N SER A 66 -0.12 -5.69 6.97
CA SER A 66 -0.41 -7.11 6.77
C SER A 66 -0.95 -7.71 8.07
N SER A 67 -1.65 -8.83 7.97
CA SER A 67 -2.22 -9.53 9.13
C SER A 67 -2.00 -11.02 8.93
N PHE A 68 -1.38 -11.68 9.89
CA PHE A 68 -1.28 -13.14 9.95
C PHE A 68 -2.36 -13.76 10.84
N ASP A 69 -2.86 -12.98 11.82
CA ASP A 69 -3.97 -13.31 12.71
C ASP A 69 -5.05 -12.22 12.66
N GLU A 70 -6.20 -12.45 13.30
CA GLU A 70 -7.36 -11.55 13.27
C GLU A 70 -7.28 -10.38 14.29
N GLU A 71 -6.14 -10.21 14.98
CA GLU A 71 -6.05 -9.25 16.09
C GLU A 71 -4.86 -8.29 16.00
N THR A 72 -3.87 -8.52 15.12
CA THR A 72 -2.67 -7.69 15.03
C THR A 72 -2.54 -6.90 13.73
N PHE A 73 -1.88 -5.74 13.81
CA PHE A 73 -1.49 -4.94 12.65
C PHE A 73 0.02 -5.15 12.40
N SER A 74 0.36 -6.15 11.59
CA SER A 74 1.75 -6.50 11.23
C SER A 74 2.20 -5.77 9.96
N ASP A 75 3.50 -5.74 9.66
CA ASP A 75 4.08 -5.11 8.46
C ASP A 75 3.44 -3.75 8.08
N ARG A 76 3.56 -2.81 9.02
CA ARG A 76 2.88 -1.51 8.96
C ARG A 76 3.70 -0.56 8.12
N ASN A 77 3.06 0.03 7.12
CA ASN A 77 3.71 0.95 6.19
C ASN A 77 2.96 2.29 6.16
N VAL A 78 3.70 3.38 5.92
CA VAL A 78 3.16 4.72 5.72
C VAL A 78 3.71 5.26 4.40
N PHE A 79 2.83 5.47 3.44
CA PHE A 79 3.18 6.02 2.13
C PHE A 79 2.73 7.48 2.04
N PRO A 80 3.59 8.42 1.65
CA PRO A 80 3.16 9.73 1.19
C PRO A 80 2.23 9.57 -0.01
N ILE A 81 1.10 10.28 -0.02
CA ILE A 81 0.10 10.17 -1.09
C ILE A 81 0.69 10.52 -2.47
N GLY A 82 1.65 11.44 -2.52
CA GLY A 82 2.35 11.83 -3.75
C GLY A 82 3.12 10.69 -4.43
N CYS A 83 3.46 9.62 -3.70
CA CYS A 83 4.12 8.45 -4.25
C CYS A 83 3.12 7.42 -4.83
N ILE A 84 1.83 7.52 -4.49
CA ILE A 84 0.82 6.53 -4.90
C ILE A 84 0.33 6.83 -6.33
N ILE A 85 0.50 5.87 -7.22
CA ILE A 85 0.06 5.93 -8.62
C ILE A 85 -1.38 5.40 -8.72
N LYS A 86 -1.65 4.26 -8.08
CA LYS A 86 -2.94 3.56 -8.22
C LYS A 86 -3.25 2.73 -6.98
N MET A 87 -4.54 2.63 -6.65
CA MET A 87 -5.04 1.71 -5.62
C MET A 87 -6.26 0.95 -6.15
N GLU A 88 -6.24 -0.37 -6.05
CA GLU A 88 -7.33 -1.23 -6.50
C GLU A 88 -7.75 -2.18 -5.39
N LYS A 89 -9.05 -2.16 -5.04
CA LYS A 89 -9.59 -3.05 -4.02
C LYS A 89 -9.74 -4.46 -4.60
N ILE A 90 -9.20 -5.46 -3.91
CA ILE A 90 -9.18 -6.84 -4.39
C ILE A 90 -10.51 -7.55 -4.09
N LEU A 91 -11.00 -8.32 -5.07
CA LEU A 91 -12.21 -9.14 -4.96
C LEU A 91 -11.96 -10.41 -4.13
N LEU A 92 -13.03 -11.00 -3.59
CA LEU A 92 -13.00 -12.29 -2.88
C LEU A 92 -13.08 -13.47 -3.85
#